data_AF-A0A2M9PG34-F1
#
_entry.id   AF-A0A2M9PG34-F1
#
_cell.length_a   1.000
_cell.length_b   1.000
_cell.length_c   1.000
_cell.angle_alpha   90.00
_cell.angle_beta   90.00
_cell.angle_gamma   90.00
#
_symmetry.space_group_name_H-M   'P 1'
#
loop_
_entity.id
_entity.type
_entity.pdbx_description
1 polymer ?
#
loop_
_entity_poly.entity_id
_entity_poly.type
_entity_poly.pdbx_seq_one_letter_code
_entity_poly.pdbx_strand_id
1 'polypeptide(L)'
;MIRSLAIAAALAAASTATAQTPYIVSPGGQYLGELNSNQYSPNSVANPYGRYGSQYSPDSINNPYGRYGSQYSNESANNPYATSPPIIIQRNGGW
;
A
#
# COMPACT_ATOMS: atom_id res chain seq x y z
N MET A 1 -42.94 -7.37 -49.01
CA MET A 1 -42.58 -8.26 -47.88
C MET A 1 -41.31 -7.70 -47.26
N ILE A 2 -41.40 -7.13 -46.06
CA ILE A 2 -40.27 -6.44 -45.39
C ILE A 2 -39.43 -7.50 -44.67
N ARG A 3 -38.11 -7.56 -44.96
CA ARG A 3 -37.16 -8.45 -44.29
C ARG A 3 -36.61 -7.74 -43.05
N SER A 4 -37.08 -8.12 -41.87
CA SER A 4 -36.59 -7.58 -40.60
C SER A 4 -35.17 -8.08 -40.33
N LEU A 5 -34.24 -7.16 -40.07
CA LEU A 5 -32.89 -7.47 -39.58
C LEU A 5 -32.84 -7.11 -38.09
N ALA A 6 -32.72 -8.12 -37.22
CA ALA A 6 -32.54 -7.90 -35.79
C ALA A 6 -31.06 -7.59 -35.51
N ILE A 7 -30.78 -6.44 -34.88
CA ILE A 7 -29.45 -6.11 -34.36
C ILE A 7 -29.39 -6.63 -32.92
N ALA A 8 -28.57 -7.65 -32.69
CA ALA A 8 -28.24 -8.08 -31.34
C ALA A 8 -27.14 -7.16 -30.77
N ALA A 9 -27.46 -6.37 -29.74
CA ALA A 9 -26.47 -5.63 -28.98
C ALA A 9 -25.83 -6.58 -27.95
N ALA A 10 -24.55 -6.93 -28.15
CA ALA A 10 -23.78 -7.68 -27.17
C ALA A 10 -23.29 -6.72 -26.06
N LEU A 11 -23.77 -6.92 -24.83
CA LEU A 11 -23.30 -6.19 -23.66
C LEU A 11 -21.97 -6.80 -23.20
N ALA A 12 -20.85 -6.15 -23.50
CA ALA A 12 -19.55 -6.55 -22.96
C ALA A 12 -19.48 -6.16 -21.47
N ALA A 13 -19.43 -7.15 -20.58
CA ALA A 13 -19.15 -6.91 -19.17
C ALA A 13 -17.65 -6.59 -19.00
N ALA A 14 -17.31 -5.32 -18.80
CA ALA A 14 -15.96 -4.91 -18.45
C ALA A 14 -15.65 -5.35 -17.01
N SER A 15 -14.63 -6.19 -16.83
CA SER A 15 -14.14 -6.57 -15.50
C SER A 15 -13.45 -5.35 -14.87
N THR A 16 -13.98 -4.84 -13.76
CA THR A 16 -13.30 -3.79 -13.00
C THR A 16 -12.11 -4.40 -12.27
N ALA A 17 -10.90 -4.15 -12.77
CA ALA A 17 -9.69 -4.46 -12.04
C ALA A 17 -9.66 -3.60 -10.76
N THR A 18 -9.84 -4.23 -9.59
CA THR A 18 -9.62 -3.55 -8.31
C THR A 18 -8.13 -3.53 -8.03
N ALA A 19 -7.48 -2.39 -8.29
CA ALA A 19 -6.10 -2.19 -7.83
C ALA A 19 -6.10 -2.20 -6.31
N GLN A 20 -5.51 -3.22 -5.70
CA GLN A 20 -5.42 -3.32 -4.25
C GLN A 20 -4.31 -2.39 -3.76
N THR A 21 -4.55 -1.68 -2.64
CA THR A 21 -3.57 -0.77 -2.05
C THR A 21 -2.27 -1.51 -1.69
N PRO A 22 -1.10 -1.07 -2.19
CA PRO A 22 0.18 -1.60 -1.75
C PRO A 22 0.40 -1.38 -0.25
N TYR A 23 1.21 -2.21 0.37
CA TYR A 23 1.54 -2.08 1.79
C TYR A 23 3.01 -2.36 2.04
N ILE A 24 3.51 -1.94 3.18
CA ILE A 24 4.91 -2.09 3.57
C ILE A 24 5.03 -3.15 4.67
N VAL A 25 6.09 -3.96 4.62
CA VAL A 25 6.42 -4.95 5.64
C VAL A 25 7.88 -4.88 6.04
N SER A 26 8.20 -5.15 7.30
CA SER A 26 9.58 -5.24 7.78
C SER A 26 10.27 -6.48 7.21
N PRO A 27 11.62 -6.56 7.29
CA PRO A 27 12.34 -7.77 6.92
C PRO A 27 11.91 -9.02 7.71
N GLY A 28 11.45 -8.83 8.95
CA GLY A 28 10.90 -9.90 9.79
C GLY A 28 9.44 -10.26 9.48
N GLY A 29 8.85 -9.67 8.44
CA GLY A 29 7.46 -9.91 8.03
C GLY A 29 6.41 -9.12 8.83
N GLN A 30 6.81 -8.17 9.68
CA GLN A 30 5.85 -7.32 10.39
C GLN A 30 5.15 -6.39 9.41
N TYR A 31 3.82 -6.32 9.46
CA TYR A 31 3.04 -5.34 8.70
C TYR A 31 3.26 -3.91 9.22
N LEU A 32 3.58 -2.98 8.33
CA LEU A 32 3.92 -1.58 8.65
C LEU A 32 2.97 -0.55 8.03
N GLY A 33 1.82 -0.98 7.47
CA GLY A 33 0.79 -0.09 6.95
C GLY A 33 0.59 -0.12 5.44
N GLU A 34 -0.53 0.44 5.00
CA GLU A 34 -0.89 0.64 3.60
C GLU A 34 -0.33 1.96 3.07
N LEU A 35 0.25 1.89 1.87
CA LEU A 35 0.71 3.04 1.10
C LEU A 35 -0.47 3.70 0.39
N ASN A 36 -1.28 4.42 1.15
CA ASN A 36 -2.37 5.25 0.64
C ASN A 36 -2.30 6.66 1.24
N SER A 37 -3.04 7.61 0.64
CA SER A 37 -3.09 9.01 1.06
C SER A 37 -4.22 9.33 2.05
N ASN A 38 -4.99 8.33 2.50
CA ASN A 38 -6.13 8.54 3.40
C ASN A 38 -5.64 8.77 4.84
N GLN A 39 -5.63 10.04 5.25
CA GLN A 39 -5.15 10.48 6.56
C GLN A 39 -6.02 10.03 7.75
N TYR A 40 -7.16 9.38 7.51
CA TYR A 40 -8.07 8.90 8.54
C TYR A 40 -8.17 7.36 8.60
N SER A 41 -7.62 6.65 7.60
CA SER A 41 -7.65 5.20 7.61
C SER A 41 -6.71 4.66 8.71
N PRO A 42 -7.14 3.68 9.52
CA PRO A 42 -6.31 3.13 10.60
C PRO A 42 -5.06 2.41 10.08
N ASN A 43 -5.09 1.92 8.84
CA ASN A 43 -3.97 1.23 8.21
C ASN A 43 -3.05 2.16 7.42
N SER A 44 -3.42 3.42 7.20
CA SER A 44 -2.66 4.32 6.33
C SER A 44 -1.37 4.80 6.96
N VAL A 45 -0.28 4.75 6.19
CA VAL A 45 0.97 5.45 6.54
C VAL A 45 0.83 6.97 6.47
N ALA A 46 -0.21 7.49 5.82
CA ALA A 46 -0.50 8.92 5.76
C ALA A 46 -1.34 9.41 6.95
N ASN A 47 -1.82 8.53 7.84
CA ASN A 47 -2.58 8.93 9.02
C ASN A 47 -1.64 9.32 10.18
N PRO A 48 -1.47 10.63 10.50
CA PRO A 48 -0.50 11.08 11.51
C PRO A 48 -0.89 10.73 12.95
N TYR A 49 -2.15 10.32 13.16
CA TYR A 49 -2.67 9.87 14.45
C TYR A 49 -2.79 8.35 14.53
N GLY A 50 -2.61 7.65 13.41
CA GLY A 50 -2.73 6.20 13.28
C GLY A 50 -1.45 5.46 13.64
N ARG A 51 -1.57 4.16 13.93
CA ARG A 51 -0.45 3.29 14.31
C ARG A 51 0.68 3.27 13.27
N TYR A 52 0.37 3.30 11.98
CA TYR A 52 1.35 3.13 10.91
C TYR A 52 1.86 4.43 10.28
N GLY A 53 1.18 5.55 10.54
CA GLY A 53 1.57 6.87 10.02
C GLY A 53 2.07 7.86 11.07
N SER A 54 1.78 7.62 12.36
CA SER A 54 2.17 8.54 13.43
C SER A 54 3.68 8.59 13.66
N GLN A 55 4.23 9.79 13.85
CA GLN A 55 5.64 9.99 14.20
C GLN A 55 6.02 9.46 15.60
N TYR A 56 5.04 9.09 16.43
CA TYR A 56 5.26 8.60 17.79
C TYR A 56 5.11 7.08 17.92
N SER A 57 4.57 6.41 16.91
CA SER A 57 4.35 4.98 16.94
C SER A 57 5.64 4.20 16.66
N PRO A 58 5.96 3.12 17.40
CA PRO A 58 7.12 2.28 17.13
C PRO A 58 7.01 1.53 15.79
N ASP A 59 5.79 1.33 15.28
CA ASP A 59 5.51 0.56 14.05
C ASP A 59 5.42 1.45 12.80
N SER A 60 5.63 2.76 12.95
CA SER A 60 5.49 3.72 11.87
C SER A 60 6.82 3.97 11.17
N ILE A 61 6.79 3.96 9.84
CA ILE A 61 7.92 4.40 9.00
C ILE A 61 8.15 5.91 9.09
N ASN A 62 7.22 6.68 9.67
CA ASN A 62 7.34 8.12 9.86
C ASN A 62 7.88 8.50 11.25
N ASN A 63 8.20 7.53 12.11
CA ASN A 63 8.79 7.81 13.42
C ASN A 63 10.31 8.01 13.27
N PRO A 64 10.83 9.24 13.42
CA PRO A 64 12.26 9.54 13.19
C PRO A 64 13.20 8.93 14.25
N TYR A 65 12.63 8.46 15.36
CA TYR A 65 13.34 7.75 16.43
C TYR A 65 13.02 6.25 16.47
N GLY A 66 12.12 5.80 15.60
CA GLY A 66 11.62 4.42 15.56
C GLY A 66 12.49 3.51 14.69
N ARG A 67 12.36 2.20 14.93
CA ARG A 67 13.10 1.14 14.20
C ARG A 67 12.89 1.23 12.68
N TYR A 68 11.69 1.59 12.24
CA TYR A 68 11.32 1.58 10.82
C TYR A 68 11.39 2.97 10.15
N GLY A 69 11.51 4.06 10.92
CA GLY A 69 11.52 5.43 10.39
C GLY A 69 12.77 6.26 10.70
N SER A 70 13.66 5.78 11.56
CA SER A 70 14.89 6.49 11.93
C SER A 70 16.00 6.40 10.89
N GLN A 71 16.69 7.52 10.65
CA GLN A 71 17.89 7.58 9.81
C GLN A 71 19.07 6.70 10.27
N TYR A 72 19.02 6.14 11.49
CA TYR A 72 20.11 5.34 12.08
C TYR A 72 19.85 3.84 12.10
N SER A 73 18.61 3.40 11.86
CA SER A 73 18.25 1.98 11.96
C SER A 73 18.55 1.25 10.65
N ASN A 74 19.14 0.06 10.75
CA ASN A 74 19.34 -0.84 9.60
C ASN A 74 18.03 -1.37 9.01
N GLU A 75 16.91 -1.18 9.71
CA GLU A 75 15.56 -1.59 9.29
C GLU A 75 14.65 -0.42 8.93
N SER A 76 15.21 0.77 8.74
CA SER A 76 14.41 1.94 8.39
C SER A 76 14.24 2.13 6.89
N ALA A 77 13.05 2.57 6.50
CA ALA A 77 12.78 3.10 5.17
C ALA A 77 13.49 4.43 4.88
N ASN A 78 13.90 5.18 5.92
CA ASN A 78 14.47 6.52 5.81
C ASN A 78 15.99 6.54 6.03
N ASN A 79 16.63 5.39 6.23
CA ASN A 79 18.09 5.30 6.33
C ASN A 79 18.68 4.90 4.97
N PRO A 80 19.44 5.79 4.30
CA PRO A 80 20.05 5.50 2.99
C PRO A 80 21.11 4.39 3.04
N TYR A 81 21.59 4.02 4.23
CA TYR A 81 22.56 2.95 4.47
C TYR A 81 21.92 1.72 5.12
N ALA A 82 20.59 1.60 5.11
CA ALA A 82 19.89 0.46 5.70
C ALA A 82 20.34 -0.84 5.03
N THR A 83 20.82 -1.80 5.81
CA THR A 83 21.21 -3.13 5.31
C THR A 83 20.02 -4.08 5.19
N SER A 84 18.92 -3.79 5.87
CA SER A 84 17.71 -4.61 5.91
C SER A 84 16.45 -3.73 5.86
N PRO A 85 16.22 -2.93 4.82
CA PRO A 85 15.09 -2.01 4.76
C PRO A 85 13.74 -2.76 4.68
N PRO A 86 12.62 -2.12 5.05
CA PRO A 86 11.28 -2.65 4.77
C PRO A 86 11.03 -2.80 3.27
N ILE A 87 10.14 -3.71 2.89
CA ILE A 87 9.78 -4.00 1.50
C ILE A 87 8.33 -3.61 1.22
N ILE A 88 8.08 -3.15 0.00
CA ILE A 88 6.73 -2.81 -0.48
C ILE A 88 6.14 -4.04 -1.18
N ILE A 89 4.94 -4.43 -0.78
CA ILE A 89 4.17 -5.52 -1.35
C ILE A 89 2.97 -4.96 -2.11
N GLN A 90 2.86 -5.35 -3.38
CA GLN A 90 1.66 -5.10 -4.18
C GLN A 90 0.72 -6.31 -4.06
N ARG A 91 -0.55 -6.08 -3.72
CA ARG A 91 -1.59 -7.12 -3.79
C ARG A 91 -2.06 -7.22 -5.25
N ASN A 92 -1.28 -7.93 -6.06
CA ASN A 92 -1.59 -8.42 -7.43
C ASN A 92 -1.51 -7.43 -8.61
N GLY A 93 -0.86 -7.78 -9.73
CA GLY A 93 -0.21 -9.07 -10.02
C GLY A 93 0.59 -9.12 -11.33
N GLY A 94 1.70 -9.87 -11.29
CA GLY A 94 2.62 -10.15 -12.40
C GLY A 94 4.02 -10.32 -11.86
N TRP A 95 4.61 -11.50 -12.04
CA TRP A 95 6.02 -11.79 -11.74
C TRP A 95 6.94 -11.00 -12.68
#